data_AF-A0A7V5PNS7-F1
#
_entry.id   AF-A0A7V5PNS7-F1
#
_cell.length_a   1.000
_cell.length_b   1.000
_cell.length_c   1.000
_cell.angle_alpha   90.00
_cell.angle_beta   90.00
_cell.angle_gamma   90.00
#
_symmetry.space_group_name_H-M   'P 1'
#
loop_
_entity.id
_entity.type
_entity.pdbx_description
1 polymer ?
#
loop_
_entity_poly.entity_id
_entity_poly.type
_entity_poly.pdbx_seq_one_letter_code
_entity_poly.pdbx_strand_id
1 'polypeptide(L)'
;MVRMWKIISVLLIGTNLLLAEGHVLELKHLGIRQLKYGGFVLNNDREIHIRAIGAGSDRAMPRIRSYQDDPENMFAYAWIINTATRKMVWRMTIDNTKKYKRSAWNRIFDEMVSLKAGEYEVYFAAVEPSFFSLNGGFISLGKLIEKIFTGKDKWDEAADDWQVRVEDVDEVRSERGVREALKRLKEKAIIQITNLHDNDRARRGFTLIKPAKVEIYAIGEGYRGEMYDYGWIINADTREKVWVMREEDSEDAGGAVKNRLFRERLTLQPGNYLVYYRLDDSHSPDEWNANPPYDPYFWGISIFPAEKDFNYGIVKKYRETIKKPIVSITRVGDYAYREAFFEVKENAKIRVHALGEGRDGEMFDYGWITNAENGETVWKMRYEDTEHAGGASKNRLFDGVIELPPGDYVVHYQTDDSHSYEEWNSAPPDDPEEWGIALYPVAADENKVTAVAKRKVKHGNIIAKLVRVGDDEHLKKQFTLTETTKIRIYALGEGDSGEMYDYGWIESVKPHRIVWRMRYRNTEHAGGARKNRMVDTVITLEPGTYRVHYQSDDSHSFRHWNEKPPYDAVNWGITLYKIDEK
;
A
#
# COMPACT_ATOMS: atom_id res chain seq x y z
N MET A 1 -25.35 92.75 44.50
CA MET A 1 -26.42 91.76 44.21
C MET A 1 -25.92 90.89 43.06
N VAL A 2 -26.22 89.59 43.07
CA VAL A 2 -25.75 88.51 42.16
C VAL A 2 -24.43 87.83 42.58
N ARG A 3 -24.61 86.80 43.43
CA ARG A 3 -23.80 85.57 43.47
C ARG A 3 -24.38 84.61 42.43
N MET A 4 -23.55 83.88 41.68
CA MET A 4 -23.92 82.52 41.29
C MET A 4 -22.69 81.63 41.11
N TRP A 5 -22.74 80.51 41.82
CA TRP A 5 -21.71 79.50 41.97
C TRP A 5 -21.67 78.52 40.79
N LYS A 6 -20.48 77.97 40.54
CA LYS A 6 -20.25 76.82 39.68
C LYS A 6 -20.96 75.59 40.25
N ILE A 7 -21.80 74.94 39.44
CA ILE A 7 -22.35 73.62 39.73
C ILE A 7 -21.35 72.58 39.20
N ILE A 8 -20.94 71.68 40.09
CA ILE A 8 -20.18 70.46 39.81
C ILE A 8 -21.18 69.43 39.31
N SER A 9 -21.02 68.98 38.06
CA SER A 9 -21.72 67.80 37.54
C SER A 9 -20.93 66.55 37.93
N VAL A 10 -21.45 65.80 38.90
CA VAL A 10 -21.02 64.43 39.19
C VAL A 10 -21.65 63.52 38.14
N LEU A 11 -20.84 63.01 37.21
CA LEU A 11 -21.22 61.92 36.32
C LEU A 11 -21.21 60.62 37.14
N LEU A 12 -22.39 60.03 37.38
CA LEU A 12 -22.47 58.63 37.78
C LEU A 12 -22.02 57.76 36.60
N ILE A 13 -20.85 57.13 36.74
CA ILE A 13 -20.44 56.02 35.87
C ILE A 13 -21.30 54.82 36.27
N GLY A 14 -22.38 54.61 35.54
CA GLY A 14 -23.11 53.35 35.57
C GLY A 14 -22.23 52.27 34.98
N THR A 15 -21.83 51.31 35.81
CA THR A 15 -21.28 50.03 35.36
C THR A 15 -22.33 49.31 34.52
N ASN A 16 -22.20 49.39 33.19
CA ASN A 16 -22.87 48.44 32.31
C ASN A 16 -22.26 47.07 32.59
N LEU A 17 -22.98 46.23 33.35
CA LEU A 17 -22.84 44.79 33.22
C LEU A 17 -23.20 44.45 31.78
N LEU A 18 -22.18 44.24 30.94
CA LEU A 18 -22.32 43.50 29.69
C LEU A 18 -22.73 42.08 30.09
N LEU A 19 -24.03 41.80 30.04
CA LEU A 19 -24.51 40.42 29.95
C LEU A 19 -23.90 39.86 28.65
N ALA A 20 -23.10 38.80 28.78
CA ALA A 20 -22.57 38.08 27.64
C ALA A 20 -23.75 37.49 26.85
N GLU A 21 -24.05 38.02 25.67
CA GLU A 21 -24.96 37.37 24.73
C GLU A 21 -24.24 36.13 24.18
N GLY A 22 -24.59 34.96 24.70
CA GLY A 22 -24.14 33.68 24.13
C GLY A 22 -24.69 33.53 22.72
N HIS A 23 -23.83 33.14 21.78
CA HIS A 23 -24.25 32.81 20.42
C HIS A 23 -24.75 31.37 20.33
N VAL A 24 -25.46 31.06 19.24
CA VAL A 24 -26.03 29.73 18.99
C VAL A 24 -25.58 29.23 17.63
N LEU A 25 -24.88 28.09 17.62
CA LEU A 25 -24.62 27.33 16.40
C LEU A 25 -25.77 26.36 16.17
N GLU A 26 -26.26 26.28 14.93
CA GLU A 26 -27.35 25.37 14.58
C GLU A 26 -27.14 24.76 13.20
N LEU A 27 -27.21 23.43 13.13
CA LEU A 27 -27.23 22.66 11.88
C LEU A 27 -28.61 22.02 11.74
N LYS A 28 -29.28 22.27 10.61
CA LYS A 28 -30.65 21.82 10.28
C LYS A 28 -30.74 21.31 8.84
N HIS A 29 -31.90 20.76 8.48
CA HIS A 29 -32.19 20.24 7.13
C HIS A 29 -31.21 19.13 6.74
N LEU A 30 -31.02 18.16 7.63
CA LEU A 30 -30.02 17.12 7.55
C LEU A 30 -30.63 15.90 6.83
N GLY A 31 -30.53 15.90 5.51
CA GLY A 31 -31.07 14.85 4.65
C GLY A 31 -30.17 13.61 4.54
N ILE A 32 -30.60 12.63 3.74
CA ILE A 32 -29.89 11.37 3.51
C ILE A 32 -28.52 11.61 2.84
N ARG A 33 -27.49 10.88 3.29
CA ARG A 33 -26.10 10.94 2.81
C ARG A 33 -25.48 12.34 2.91
N GLN A 34 -25.94 13.16 3.87
CA GLN A 34 -25.38 14.48 4.09
C GLN A 34 -24.43 14.47 5.28
N LEU A 35 -23.23 15.02 5.05
CA LEU A 35 -22.34 15.51 6.09
C LEU A 35 -22.48 17.03 6.15
N LYS A 36 -22.95 17.55 7.29
CA LYS A 36 -22.93 19.00 7.57
C LYS A 36 -22.04 19.29 8.74
N TYR A 37 -21.48 20.50 8.77
CA TYR A 37 -20.59 20.91 9.83
C TYR A 37 -20.63 22.41 10.04
N GLY A 38 -20.21 22.83 11.24
CA GLY A 38 -20.01 24.20 11.65
C GLY A 38 -18.99 24.24 12.77
N GLY A 39 -18.70 25.41 13.31
CA GLY A 39 -17.75 25.52 14.41
C GLY A 39 -18.16 26.55 15.44
N PHE A 40 -17.48 26.51 16.58
CA PHE A 40 -17.64 27.52 17.62
C PHE A 40 -16.35 27.69 18.43
N VAL A 41 -16.28 28.79 19.17
CA VAL A 41 -15.16 29.11 20.07
C VAL A 41 -15.66 29.28 21.49
N LEU A 42 -14.88 28.75 22.43
CA LEU A 42 -14.99 29.00 23.86
C LEU A 42 -13.71 29.68 24.36
N ASN A 43 -13.84 30.87 24.94
CA ASN A 43 -12.73 31.66 25.48
C ASN A 43 -12.30 31.20 26.88
N ASN A 44 -13.18 30.48 27.58
CA ASN A 44 -12.92 29.90 28.90
C ASN A 44 -13.58 28.52 29.04
N ASP A 45 -13.09 27.72 30.00
CA ASP A 45 -13.75 26.49 30.42
C ASP A 45 -15.17 26.80 30.91
N ARG A 46 -16.18 26.10 30.40
CA ARG A 46 -17.57 26.23 30.84
C ARG A 46 -18.44 25.06 30.36
N GLU A 47 -19.64 25.00 30.90
CA GLU A 47 -20.70 24.17 30.35
C GLU A 47 -21.40 24.90 29.20
N ILE A 48 -21.72 24.15 28.16
CA ILE A 48 -22.56 24.59 27.04
C ILE A 48 -23.79 23.69 26.96
N HIS A 49 -24.90 24.24 26.48
CA HIS A 49 -26.10 23.44 26.25
C HIS A 49 -26.06 22.85 24.83
N ILE A 50 -26.25 21.53 24.73
CA ILE A 50 -26.35 20.85 23.43
C ILE A 50 -27.72 20.18 23.33
N ARG A 51 -28.45 20.56 22.28
CA ARG A 51 -29.67 19.88 21.85
C ARG A 51 -29.45 19.24 20.48
N ALA A 52 -29.47 17.91 20.42
CA ALA A 52 -29.28 17.16 19.18
C ALA A 52 -30.38 16.12 18.97
N ILE A 53 -30.94 16.09 17.76
CA ILE A 53 -31.93 15.11 17.34
C ILE A 53 -31.36 14.36 16.13
N GLY A 54 -31.36 13.03 16.23
CA GLY A 54 -30.86 12.13 15.21
C GLY A 54 -31.62 10.79 15.27
N ALA A 55 -31.04 9.72 14.74
CA ALA A 55 -31.67 8.40 14.69
C ALA A 55 -30.69 7.28 15.03
N GLY A 56 -31.18 6.24 15.70
CA GLY A 56 -30.42 5.03 16.02
C GLY A 56 -31.33 3.89 16.46
N SER A 57 -30.78 2.69 16.63
CA SER A 57 -31.56 1.49 16.99
C SER A 57 -32.21 1.59 18.37
N ASP A 58 -33.06 0.61 18.70
CA ASP A 58 -33.48 0.41 20.09
C ASP A 58 -32.27 -0.02 20.95
N ARG A 59 -32.24 0.41 22.22
CA ARG A 59 -31.21 0.04 23.21
C ARG A 59 -31.12 -1.46 23.44
N ALA A 60 -32.23 -2.17 23.24
CA ALA A 60 -32.30 -3.62 23.39
C ALA A 60 -31.69 -4.39 22.20
N MET A 61 -31.41 -3.74 21.06
CA MET A 61 -30.77 -4.39 19.93
C MET A 61 -29.28 -4.59 20.22
N PRO A 62 -28.73 -5.78 19.97
CA PRO A 62 -27.28 -5.99 20.04
C PRO A 62 -26.55 -4.99 19.15
N ARG A 63 -25.37 -4.54 19.59
CA ARG A 63 -24.46 -3.74 18.77
C ARG A 63 -24.14 -4.51 17.48
N ILE A 64 -24.25 -3.82 16.36
CA ILE A 64 -24.10 -4.36 15.02
C ILE A 64 -22.64 -4.78 14.81
N ARG A 65 -22.44 -5.90 14.10
CA ARG A 65 -21.11 -6.47 13.78
C ARG A 65 -20.68 -6.25 12.34
N SER A 66 -21.49 -5.55 11.56
CA SER A 66 -21.19 -5.21 10.17
C SER A 66 -20.12 -4.12 10.12
N TYR A 67 -19.17 -4.27 9.21
CA TYR A 67 -18.05 -3.34 9.04
C TYR A 67 -18.49 -1.97 8.50
N GLN A 68 -19.65 -1.91 7.85
CA GLN A 68 -20.22 -0.70 7.24
C GLN A 68 -21.07 0.13 8.21
N ASP A 69 -21.34 -0.39 9.40
CA ASP A 69 -22.30 0.24 10.31
C ASP A 69 -21.60 0.86 11.52
N ASP A 70 -22.29 1.81 12.15
CA ASP A 70 -21.80 2.45 13.37
C ASP A 70 -21.87 1.46 14.56
N PRO A 71 -20.78 1.28 15.32
CA PRO A 71 -20.74 0.31 16.42
C PRO A 71 -21.65 0.68 17.60
N GLU A 72 -22.10 1.92 17.69
CA GLU A 72 -23.10 2.41 18.66
C GLU A 72 -24.52 2.36 18.10
N ASN A 73 -24.73 1.72 16.94
CA ASN A 73 -26.00 1.57 16.22
C ASN A 73 -26.72 2.91 15.95
N MET A 74 -25.97 4.00 15.79
CA MET A 74 -26.52 5.29 15.37
C MET A 74 -26.49 5.40 13.83
N PHE A 75 -27.57 5.89 13.23
CA PHE A 75 -27.71 6.05 11.78
C PHE A 75 -27.54 7.52 11.36
N ALA A 76 -28.06 8.43 12.19
CA ALA A 76 -27.94 9.87 12.01
C ALA A 76 -27.58 10.52 13.35
N TYR A 77 -26.46 11.23 13.42
CA TYR A 77 -25.96 11.74 14.70
C TYR A 77 -24.96 12.88 14.55
N ALA A 78 -24.86 13.68 15.62
CA ALA A 78 -23.87 14.74 15.76
C ALA A 78 -22.67 14.30 16.61
N TRP A 79 -21.52 14.93 16.36
CA TRP A 79 -20.34 14.86 17.21
C TRP A 79 -19.57 16.18 17.19
N ILE A 80 -18.72 16.38 18.21
CA ILE A 80 -17.90 17.56 18.38
C ILE A 80 -16.44 17.13 18.53
N ILE A 81 -15.56 17.76 17.76
CA ILE A 81 -14.11 17.59 17.86
C ILE A 81 -13.44 18.91 18.22
N ASN A 82 -12.39 18.83 19.02
CA ASN A 82 -11.53 19.99 19.28
C ASN A 82 -10.60 20.22 18.08
N THR A 83 -10.66 21.40 17.48
CA THR A 83 -9.96 21.70 16.22
C THR A 83 -8.46 21.49 16.30
N ALA A 84 -7.82 21.91 17.40
CA ALA A 84 -6.37 21.88 17.54
C ALA A 84 -5.82 20.48 17.85
N THR A 85 -6.53 19.71 18.67
CA THR A 85 -6.06 18.40 19.16
C THR A 85 -6.60 17.21 18.36
N ARG A 86 -7.61 17.45 17.52
CA ARG A 86 -8.43 16.47 16.80
C ARG A 86 -9.10 15.43 17.69
N LYS A 87 -9.22 15.70 19.00
CA LYS A 87 -9.91 14.80 19.93
C LYS A 87 -11.42 14.98 19.82
N MET A 88 -12.16 13.89 19.69
CA MET A 88 -13.61 13.88 19.89
C MET A 88 -13.89 14.18 21.37
N VAL A 89 -14.65 15.24 21.63
CA VAL A 89 -14.99 15.68 23.00
C VAL A 89 -16.44 15.36 23.37
N TRP A 90 -17.28 15.09 22.36
CA TRP A 90 -18.65 14.66 22.55
C TRP A 90 -19.16 13.97 21.29
N ARG A 91 -20.01 12.95 21.44
CA ARG A 91 -20.86 12.43 20.35
C ARG A 91 -22.21 12.02 20.89
N MET A 92 -23.21 12.08 20.03
CA MET A 92 -24.51 11.47 20.27
C MET A 92 -24.39 9.94 20.16
N THR A 93 -24.92 9.23 21.16
CA THR A 93 -24.93 7.75 21.24
C THR A 93 -26.32 7.26 21.64
N ILE A 94 -26.56 5.97 21.52
CA ILE A 94 -27.79 5.36 22.03
C ILE A 94 -27.92 5.52 23.56
N ASP A 95 -26.80 5.48 24.28
CA ASP A 95 -26.77 5.47 25.74
C ASP A 95 -27.02 6.86 26.34
N ASN A 96 -26.53 7.93 25.71
CA ASN A 96 -26.74 9.29 26.18
C ASN A 96 -28.04 9.95 25.66
N THR A 97 -28.81 9.25 24.83
CA THR A 97 -30.04 9.80 24.22
C THR A 97 -31.31 9.07 24.64
N LYS A 98 -32.44 9.77 24.60
CA LYS A 98 -33.79 9.23 24.85
C LYS A 98 -34.57 9.13 23.53
N LYS A 99 -35.63 8.31 23.47
CA LYS A 99 -36.52 8.27 22.30
C LYS A 99 -37.19 9.64 22.11
N TYR A 100 -37.24 10.12 20.87
CA TYR A 100 -37.83 11.41 20.52
C TYR A 100 -39.21 11.23 19.87
N LYS A 101 -40.23 11.89 20.44
CA LYS A 101 -41.64 11.75 20.05
C LYS A 101 -42.07 10.26 20.04
N ARG A 102 -43.10 9.90 19.26
CA ARG A 102 -43.54 8.51 19.04
C ARG A 102 -42.74 7.80 17.94
N SER A 103 -41.59 8.35 17.53
CA SER A 103 -40.73 7.71 16.54
C SER A 103 -40.11 6.44 17.12
N ALA A 104 -40.03 5.40 16.30
CA ALA A 104 -39.35 4.17 16.67
C ALA A 104 -37.81 4.33 16.72
N TRP A 105 -37.27 5.34 16.03
CA TRP A 105 -35.83 5.45 15.75
C TRP A 105 -35.24 6.81 16.12
N ASN A 106 -36.02 7.90 16.10
CA ASN A 106 -35.49 9.21 16.44
C ASN A 106 -35.12 9.27 17.92
N ARG A 107 -33.99 9.91 18.18
CA ARG A 107 -33.39 10.03 19.50
C ARG A 107 -33.03 11.49 19.74
N ILE A 108 -33.10 11.90 21.01
CA ILE A 108 -32.75 13.26 21.44
C ILE A 108 -31.71 13.22 22.56
N PHE A 109 -30.72 14.09 22.43
CA PHE A 109 -29.84 14.56 23.50
C PHE A 109 -30.20 16.03 23.78
N ASP A 110 -30.33 16.41 25.04
CA ASP A 110 -30.78 17.75 25.47
C ASP A 110 -30.25 18.00 26.88
N GLU A 111 -28.94 18.18 27.00
CA GLU A 111 -28.23 18.26 28.28
C GLU A 111 -27.03 19.23 28.20
N MET A 112 -26.48 19.60 29.36
CA MET A 112 -25.28 20.42 29.47
C MET A 112 -24.02 19.56 29.28
N VAL A 113 -23.02 20.11 28.60
CA VAL A 113 -21.71 19.47 28.39
C VAL A 113 -20.59 20.41 28.79
N SER A 114 -19.76 19.97 29.73
CA SER A 114 -18.54 20.67 30.16
C SER A 114 -17.45 20.58 29.09
N LEU A 115 -17.06 21.72 28.51
CA LEU A 115 -15.94 21.82 27.57
C LEU A 115 -14.86 22.79 28.08
N LYS A 116 -13.64 22.57 27.60
CA LYS A 116 -12.50 23.45 27.87
C LYS A 116 -12.53 24.67 26.94
N ALA A 117 -11.74 25.69 27.25
CA ALA A 117 -11.47 26.76 26.30
C ALA A 117 -10.83 26.19 25.02
N GLY A 118 -11.29 26.65 23.85
CA GLY A 118 -10.76 26.20 22.58
C GLY A 118 -11.67 26.48 21.38
N GLU A 119 -11.18 26.07 20.21
CA GLU A 119 -11.95 26.06 18.96
C GLU A 119 -12.47 24.65 18.71
N TYR A 120 -13.72 24.56 18.29
CA TYR A 120 -14.44 23.30 18.12
C TYR A 120 -15.14 23.24 16.76
N GLU A 121 -15.22 22.03 16.22
CA GLU A 121 -16.02 21.71 15.05
C GLU A 121 -17.17 20.79 15.47
N VAL A 122 -18.36 21.09 14.97
CA VAL A 122 -19.56 20.28 15.14
C VAL A 122 -19.88 19.67 13.79
N TYR A 123 -20.05 18.37 13.77
CA TYR A 123 -20.43 17.61 12.59
C TYR A 123 -21.76 16.92 12.83
N PHE A 124 -22.48 16.68 11.75
CA PHE A 124 -23.64 15.81 11.72
C PHE A 124 -23.58 14.99 10.43
N ALA A 125 -23.72 13.68 10.54
CA ALA A 125 -23.88 12.78 9.41
C ALA A 125 -25.20 12.02 9.54
N ALA A 126 -25.83 11.77 8.39
CA ALA A 126 -26.91 10.82 8.25
C ALA A 126 -26.64 9.94 7.04
N VAL A 127 -26.20 8.70 7.27
CA VAL A 127 -25.99 7.73 6.20
C VAL A 127 -26.98 6.59 6.38
N GLU A 128 -27.64 6.23 5.28
CA GLU A 128 -28.54 5.09 5.27
C GLU A 128 -27.72 3.82 5.54
N PRO A 129 -28.03 3.06 6.59
CA PRO A 129 -27.26 1.87 6.93
C PRO A 129 -27.29 0.77 5.86
N SER A 130 -26.24 -0.05 5.79
CA SER A 130 -26.13 -1.05 4.72
C SER A 130 -27.08 -2.25 4.87
N PHE A 131 -27.69 -2.43 6.05
CA PHE A 131 -28.78 -3.39 6.27
C PHE A 131 -30.04 -3.15 5.42
N PHE A 132 -30.12 -2.01 4.71
CA PHE A 132 -31.18 -1.72 3.74
C PHE A 132 -30.87 -2.21 2.32
N SER A 133 -29.65 -2.70 2.06
CA SER A 133 -29.25 -3.27 0.76
C SER A 133 -29.39 -4.81 0.73
N LEU A 134 -30.09 -5.31 -0.29
CA LEU A 134 -30.60 -6.68 -0.39
C LEU A 134 -29.56 -7.78 -0.74
N ASN A 135 -28.27 -7.66 -0.40
CA ASN A 135 -27.23 -8.59 -0.88
C ASN A 135 -26.16 -9.04 0.15
N GLY A 136 -26.51 -9.22 1.44
CA GLY A 136 -25.57 -9.77 2.43
C GLY A 136 -26.22 -10.72 3.43
N GLY A 137 -26.07 -12.04 3.24
CA GLY A 137 -26.70 -13.06 4.07
C GLY A 137 -26.09 -13.23 5.46
N PHE A 138 -26.92 -13.20 6.52
CA PHE A 138 -27.38 -14.38 7.28
C PHE A 138 -28.36 -13.93 8.39
N ILE A 139 -29.58 -14.51 8.33
CA ILE A 139 -30.64 -14.68 9.36
C ILE A 139 -31.58 -13.48 9.70
N SER A 140 -32.78 -13.54 9.11
CA SER A 140 -34.11 -13.18 9.67
C SER A 140 -34.35 -11.75 10.22
N LEU A 141 -33.90 -10.71 9.52
CA LEU A 141 -34.42 -9.34 9.70
C LEU A 141 -35.50 -8.92 8.67
N GLY A 142 -35.82 -9.79 7.70
CA GLY A 142 -36.74 -9.48 6.59
C GLY A 142 -38.14 -9.01 7.03
N LYS A 143 -38.68 -9.56 8.13
CA LYS A 143 -39.96 -9.10 8.71
C LYS A 143 -39.88 -7.80 9.51
N LEU A 144 -38.68 -7.40 9.93
CA LEU A 144 -38.45 -6.13 10.59
C LEU A 144 -38.40 -5.02 9.53
N ILE A 145 -37.70 -5.27 8.42
CA ILE A 145 -37.51 -4.37 7.28
C ILE A 145 -38.85 -4.06 6.57
N GLU A 146 -39.69 -5.08 6.34
CA GLU A 146 -41.02 -4.91 5.74
C GLU A 146 -41.96 -4.03 6.59
N LYS A 147 -41.70 -3.90 7.89
CA LYS A 147 -42.49 -3.10 8.83
C LYS A 147 -41.93 -1.69 9.08
N ILE A 148 -40.66 -1.44 8.76
CA ILE A 148 -40.02 -0.14 9.02
C ILE A 148 -40.12 0.78 7.79
N PHE A 149 -39.96 0.26 6.57
CA PHE A 149 -39.78 1.07 5.36
C PHE A 149 -40.76 0.71 4.23
N THR A 150 -42.06 0.83 4.51
CA THR A 150 -43.01 1.12 3.45
C THR A 150 -42.86 2.59 3.02
N GLY A 151 -41.90 2.86 2.13
CA GLY A 151 -41.72 4.13 1.40
C GLY A 151 -40.58 5.05 1.90
N LYS A 152 -39.87 5.69 0.96
CA LYS A 152 -38.88 6.78 1.21
C LYS A 152 -39.44 7.89 2.12
N ASP A 153 -40.74 8.12 2.03
CA ASP A 153 -41.49 9.17 2.72
C ASP A 153 -41.29 9.23 4.25
N LYS A 154 -41.16 8.08 4.95
CA LYS A 154 -41.03 8.06 6.42
C LYS A 154 -39.65 8.47 6.94
N TRP A 155 -38.60 8.24 6.15
CA TRP A 155 -37.25 8.66 6.51
C TRP A 155 -37.11 10.17 6.30
N ASP A 156 -37.63 10.66 5.17
CA ASP A 156 -37.66 12.10 4.87
C ASP A 156 -38.47 12.87 5.94
N GLU A 157 -39.64 12.34 6.36
CA GLU A 157 -40.40 12.90 7.50
C GLU A 157 -39.62 12.89 8.82
N ALA A 158 -38.81 11.85 9.08
CA ALA A 158 -38.01 11.77 10.29
C ALA A 158 -36.80 12.71 10.25
N ALA A 159 -36.22 12.92 9.07
CA ALA A 159 -35.06 13.77 8.81
C ALA A 159 -35.40 15.27 8.95
N ASP A 160 -36.66 15.67 8.75
CA ASP A 160 -37.13 17.04 8.99
C ASP A 160 -36.89 17.51 10.45
N ASP A 161 -36.91 16.58 11.40
CA ASP A 161 -36.68 16.87 12.82
C ASP A 161 -35.17 16.89 13.18
N TRP A 162 -34.29 16.35 12.33
CA TRP A 162 -32.88 16.19 12.66
C TRP A 162 -32.15 17.53 12.68
N GLN A 163 -31.40 17.73 13.76
CA GLN A 163 -30.66 18.96 14.00
C GLN A 163 -29.62 18.76 15.09
N VAL A 164 -28.66 19.69 15.14
CA VAL A 164 -27.85 19.93 16.33
C VAL A 164 -27.78 21.43 16.59
N ARG A 165 -28.06 21.81 17.83
CA ARG A 165 -28.01 23.17 18.35
C ARG A 165 -27.04 23.21 19.52
N VAL A 166 -26.08 24.11 19.47
CA VAL A 166 -25.07 24.34 20.51
C VAL A 166 -25.19 25.79 20.95
N GLU A 167 -25.55 25.99 22.20
CA GLU A 167 -25.87 27.29 22.78
C GLU A 167 -24.78 27.74 23.76
N ASP A 168 -24.83 29.03 24.12
CA ASP A 168 -23.90 29.67 25.06
C ASP A 168 -22.43 29.62 24.63
N VAL A 169 -22.16 29.83 23.32
CA VAL A 169 -20.80 29.91 22.76
C VAL A 169 -20.35 31.36 22.54
N ASP A 170 -19.03 31.63 22.51
CA ASP A 170 -18.50 33.00 22.36
C ASP A 170 -18.44 33.47 20.91
N GLU A 171 -18.28 32.53 19.98
CA GLU A 171 -18.24 32.80 18.54
C GLU A 171 -18.81 31.59 17.80
N VAL A 172 -19.60 31.84 16.75
CA VAL A 172 -20.07 30.81 15.82
C VAL A 172 -19.32 30.95 14.50
N ARG A 173 -18.83 29.83 13.97
CA ARG A 173 -18.13 29.75 12.69
C ARG A 173 -18.98 29.01 11.67
N SER A 174 -19.11 29.60 10.50
CA SER A 174 -19.67 28.94 9.32
C SER A 174 -18.75 27.82 8.84
N GLU A 175 -19.25 27.00 7.91
CA GLU A 175 -18.44 26.01 7.18
C GLU A 175 -17.13 26.59 6.63
N ARG A 176 -17.19 27.80 6.07
CA ARG A 176 -16.00 28.51 5.58
C ARG A 176 -15.01 28.80 6.71
N GLY A 177 -15.50 29.28 7.86
CA GLY A 177 -14.66 29.53 9.03
C GLY A 177 -13.98 28.26 9.56
N VAL A 178 -14.69 27.14 9.53
CA VAL A 178 -14.12 25.82 9.85
C VAL A 178 -13.03 25.44 8.84
N ARG A 179 -13.30 25.54 7.53
CA ARG A 179 -12.31 25.23 6.49
C ARG A 179 -11.06 26.10 6.60
N GLU A 180 -11.21 27.38 6.94
CA GLU A 180 -10.09 28.28 7.19
C GLU A 180 -9.28 27.86 8.43
N ALA A 181 -9.93 27.42 9.51
CA ALA A 181 -9.25 26.89 10.69
C ALA A 181 -8.50 25.58 10.40
N LEU A 182 -9.13 24.66 9.68
CA LEU A 182 -8.51 23.42 9.21
C LEU A 182 -7.32 23.68 8.30
N LYS A 183 -7.43 24.66 7.38
CA LYS A 183 -6.31 25.07 6.52
C LYS A 183 -5.12 25.55 7.34
N ARG A 184 -5.32 26.43 8.34
CA ARG A 184 -4.25 26.89 9.25
C ARG A 184 -3.61 25.75 10.04
N LEU A 185 -4.37 24.73 10.41
CA LEU A 185 -3.83 23.55 11.07
C LEU A 185 -2.97 22.73 10.11
N LYS A 186 -3.50 22.44 8.92
CA LYS A 186 -2.85 21.66 7.87
C LYS A 186 -1.54 22.32 7.38
N GLU A 187 -1.46 23.64 7.36
CA GLU A 187 -0.25 24.41 7.06
C GLU A 187 0.91 24.16 8.05
N LYS A 188 0.64 23.63 9.25
CA LYS A 188 1.67 23.24 10.23
C LYS A 188 2.26 21.85 9.94
N ALA A 189 1.64 21.06 9.07
CA ALA A 189 2.15 19.74 8.73
C ALA A 189 3.45 19.84 7.91
N ILE A 190 4.37 18.92 8.16
CA ILE A 190 5.57 18.69 7.32
C ILE A 190 5.14 18.15 5.95
N ILE A 191 4.24 17.16 5.97
CA ILE A 191 3.60 16.58 4.79
C ILE A 191 2.12 16.47 5.05
N GLN A 192 1.35 16.71 3.99
CA GLN A 192 -0.07 16.47 3.98
C GLN A 192 -0.50 15.84 2.66
N ILE A 193 -1.19 14.71 2.74
CA ILE A 193 -1.85 14.02 1.64
C ILE A 193 -3.27 13.72 2.13
N THR A 194 -4.21 14.61 1.81
CA THR A 194 -5.64 14.51 2.14
C THR A 194 -6.42 15.09 0.96
N ASN A 195 -7.76 14.98 0.98
CA ASN A 195 -8.62 15.50 -0.10
C ASN A 195 -8.26 14.82 -1.43
N LEU A 196 -8.21 13.49 -1.35
CA LEU A 196 -8.08 12.60 -2.48
C LEU A 196 -9.47 12.08 -2.83
N HIS A 197 -9.62 11.65 -4.07
CA HIS A 197 -10.84 11.13 -4.70
C HIS A 197 -10.73 9.61 -4.88
N ASP A 198 -11.82 8.95 -5.26
CA ASP A 198 -11.82 7.50 -5.48
C ASP A 198 -10.71 7.08 -6.46
N ASN A 199 -10.00 6.00 -6.14
CA ASN A 199 -8.85 5.45 -6.86
C ASN A 199 -7.62 6.38 -6.94
N ASP A 200 -7.61 7.52 -6.24
CA ASP A 200 -6.45 8.39 -6.22
C ASP A 200 -5.27 7.72 -5.52
N ARG A 201 -4.09 7.93 -6.10
CA ARG A 201 -2.81 7.66 -5.45
C ARG A 201 -1.99 8.92 -5.40
N ALA A 202 -1.48 9.23 -4.22
CA ALA A 202 -0.66 10.42 -4.02
C ALA A 202 0.63 10.07 -3.31
N ARG A 203 1.69 10.78 -3.73
CA ARG A 203 3.00 10.72 -3.09
C ARG A 203 3.58 12.11 -2.91
N ARG A 204 4.22 12.36 -1.76
CA ARG A 204 4.94 13.60 -1.48
C ARG A 204 6.23 13.31 -0.72
N GLY A 205 7.27 14.09 -1.01
CA GLY A 205 8.58 13.89 -0.41
C GLY A 205 9.05 15.06 0.45
N PHE A 206 9.81 14.74 1.50
CA PHE A 206 10.58 15.71 2.27
C PHE A 206 11.97 15.16 2.63
N THR A 207 12.95 16.04 2.76
CA THR A 207 14.27 15.74 3.30
C THR A 207 14.32 16.26 4.74
N LEU A 208 14.87 15.44 5.63
CA LEU A 208 15.15 15.80 7.00
C LEU A 208 16.67 15.91 7.20
N ILE A 209 17.15 17.05 7.69
CA ILE A 209 18.62 17.33 7.82
C ILE A 209 19.17 16.84 9.17
N LYS A 210 18.32 16.74 10.19
CA LYS A 210 18.66 16.32 11.56
C LYS A 210 17.56 15.43 12.11
N PRO A 211 17.83 14.49 13.04
CA PRO A 211 16.78 13.66 13.61
C PRO A 211 15.63 14.51 14.17
N ALA A 212 14.39 14.05 13.99
CA ALA A 212 13.21 14.76 14.45
C ALA A 212 12.11 13.81 14.91
N LYS A 213 11.40 14.21 15.97
CA LYS A 213 10.16 13.54 16.38
C LYS A 213 8.99 14.09 15.58
N VAL A 214 8.25 13.20 14.96
CA VAL A 214 7.05 13.52 14.19
C VAL A 214 5.85 12.75 14.76
N GLU A 215 4.67 13.34 14.61
CA GLU A 215 3.38 12.70 14.88
C GLU A 215 2.71 12.41 13.53
N ILE A 216 2.48 11.13 13.25
CA ILE A 216 1.67 10.69 12.12
C ILE A 216 0.21 10.71 12.56
N TYR A 217 -0.61 11.38 11.78
CA TYR A 217 -2.06 11.37 11.89
C TYR A 217 -2.63 10.91 10.56
N ALA A 218 -3.15 9.68 10.52
CA ALA A 218 -3.69 9.09 9.31
C ALA A 218 -5.06 8.44 9.57
N ILE A 219 -5.95 8.54 8.60
CA ILE A 219 -7.28 7.92 8.65
C ILE A 219 -7.53 7.27 7.31
N GLY A 220 -7.95 6.01 7.34
CA GLY A 220 -8.31 5.24 6.15
C GLY A 220 -9.30 4.13 6.44
N GLU A 221 -9.40 3.18 5.51
CA GLU A 221 -10.36 2.08 5.54
C GLU A 221 -9.63 0.75 5.72
N GLY A 222 -10.07 -0.06 6.67
CA GLY A 222 -9.50 -1.38 6.93
C GLY A 222 -10.49 -2.29 7.66
N TYR A 223 -10.43 -3.59 7.37
CA TYR A 223 -11.28 -4.59 8.00
C TYR A 223 -10.67 -6.00 7.87
N ARG A 224 -10.76 -6.80 8.94
CA ARG A 224 -10.30 -8.22 8.98
C ARG A 224 -8.81 -8.39 8.64
N GLY A 225 -7.96 -7.54 9.19
CA GLY A 225 -6.52 -7.58 8.97
C GLY A 225 -6.04 -6.96 7.66
N GLU A 226 -6.96 -6.50 6.79
CA GLU A 226 -6.62 -5.86 5.52
C GLU A 226 -6.87 -4.35 5.56
N MET A 227 -6.11 -3.61 4.77
CA MET A 227 -6.27 -2.16 4.56
C MET A 227 -6.63 -1.89 3.09
N TYR A 228 -7.60 -1.01 2.88
CA TYR A 228 -8.15 -0.64 1.58
C TYR A 228 -7.68 0.77 1.18
N ASP A 229 -8.02 1.75 2.01
CA ASP A 229 -7.50 3.11 1.96
C ASP A 229 -6.40 3.25 2.99
N TYR A 230 -5.16 3.46 2.54
CA TYR A 230 -4.03 3.50 3.47
C TYR A 230 -2.80 4.20 2.91
N GLY A 231 -1.90 4.51 3.82
CA GLY A 231 -0.63 5.17 3.54
C GLY A 231 0.55 4.49 4.24
N TRP A 232 1.73 4.85 3.76
CA TRP A 232 3.00 4.39 4.30
C TRP A 232 4.09 5.43 4.04
N ILE A 233 5.19 5.31 4.77
CA ILE A 233 6.37 6.16 4.64
C ILE A 233 7.55 5.27 4.36
N ILE A 234 8.34 5.62 3.35
CA ILE A 234 9.62 4.98 3.08
C ILE A 234 10.76 5.99 3.22
N ASN A 235 11.93 5.49 3.60
CA ASN A 235 13.19 6.16 3.31
C ASN A 235 13.44 6.03 1.80
N ALA A 236 13.53 7.15 1.08
CA ALA A 236 13.65 7.17 -0.37
C ALA A 236 15.03 6.68 -0.87
N ASP A 237 16.05 6.75 -0.03
CA ASP A 237 17.42 6.36 -0.35
C ASP A 237 17.61 4.84 -0.20
N THR A 238 16.98 4.23 0.82
CA THR A 238 17.09 2.79 1.10
C THR A 238 15.90 1.96 0.62
N ARG A 239 14.77 2.60 0.30
CA ARG A 239 13.44 2.00 0.05
C ARG A 239 12.82 1.30 1.26
N GLU A 240 13.44 1.37 2.41
CA GLU A 240 12.91 0.77 3.64
C GLU A 240 11.62 1.49 4.06
N LYS A 241 10.57 0.70 4.30
CA LYS A 241 9.30 1.16 4.84
C LYS A 241 9.46 1.42 6.34
N VAL A 242 9.56 2.69 6.71
CA VAL A 242 9.78 3.13 8.09
C VAL A 242 8.49 3.22 8.89
N TRP A 243 7.34 3.26 8.21
CA TRP A 243 6.02 3.24 8.82
C TRP A 243 4.95 2.82 7.79
N VAL A 244 3.90 2.13 8.23
CA VAL A 244 2.78 1.69 7.39
C VAL A 244 1.52 1.50 8.23
N MET A 245 0.36 1.84 7.64
CA MET A 245 -0.93 1.53 8.25
C MET A 245 -1.20 0.02 8.18
N ARG A 246 -1.44 -0.59 9.34
CA ARG A 246 -1.94 -1.97 9.48
C ARG A 246 -3.19 -1.95 10.34
N GLU A 247 -4.22 -2.70 9.96
CA GLU A 247 -5.49 -2.65 10.69
C GLU A 247 -5.32 -3.03 12.17
N GLU A 248 -4.44 -3.97 12.48
CA GLU A 248 -4.10 -4.40 13.85
C GLU A 248 -3.50 -3.30 14.74
N ASP A 249 -2.85 -2.30 14.13
CA ASP A 249 -2.18 -1.20 14.84
C ASP A 249 -3.07 0.04 15.01
N SER A 250 -4.34 -0.05 14.60
CA SER A 250 -5.22 1.11 14.46
C SER A 250 -6.28 1.23 15.55
N GLU A 251 -6.73 2.47 15.78
CA GLU A 251 -7.91 2.80 16.60
C GLU A 251 -9.15 2.94 15.72
N ASP A 252 -10.34 2.91 16.32
CA ASP A 252 -11.59 3.25 15.61
C ASP A 252 -11.62 4.75 15.27
N ALA A 253 -11.79 5.09 13.99
CA ALA A 253 -11.90 6.49 13.56
C ALA A 253 -13.32 7.08 13.71
N GLY A 254 -14.28 6.28 14.18
CA GLY A 254 -15.70 6.65 14.26
C GLY A 254 -16.47 6.41 12.98
N GLY A 255 -17.79 6.57 13.02
CA GLY A 255 -18.63 6.19 11.89
C GLY A 255 -18.69 4.68 11.73
N ALA A 256 -18.56 4.21 10.49
CA ALA A 256 -18.45 2.79 10.17
C ALA A 256 -17.23 2.14 10.85
N VAL A 257 -17.38 0.87 11.28
CA VAL A 257 -16.29 0.07 11.90
C VAL A 257 -15.03 0.00 11.03
N LYS A 258 -15.19 0.05 9.70
CA LYS A 258 -14.09 0.04 8.73
C LYS A 258 -13.21 1.29 8.74
N ASN A 259 -13.67 2.39 9.34
CA ASN A 259 -12.87 3.61 9.44
C ASN A 259 -11.80 3.44 10.52
N ARG A 260 -10.52 3.51 10.14
CA ARG A 260 -9.36 3.26 11.01
C ARG A 260 -8.55 4.53 11.21
N LEU A 261 -8.16 4.81 12.46
CA LEU A 261 -7.35 5.97 12.88
C LEU A 261 -5.97 5.50 13.32
N PHE A 262 -4.95 6.24 12.88
CA PHE A 262 -3.57 6.08 13.32
C PHE A 262 -3.07 7.39 13.89
N ARG A 263 -2.55 7.33 15.11
CA ARG A 263 -1.93 8.46 15.78
C ARG A 263 -0.65 8.03 16.47
N GLU A 264 0.45 8.07 15.74
CA GLU A 264 1.72 7.52 16.17
C GLU A 264 2.82 8.58 16.27
N ARG A 265 3.76 8.37 17.19
CA ARG A 265 4.94 9.22 17.33
C ARG A 265 6.19 8.40 17.04
N LEU A 266 7.01 8.90 16.13
CA LEU A 266 8.27 8.26 15.77
C LEU A 266 9.39 9.29 15.66
N THR A 267 10.63 8.80 15.78
CA THR A 267 11.82 9.60 15.51
C THR A 267 12.35 9.22 14.14
N LEU A 268 12.28 10.15 13.20
CA LEU A 268 12.89 9.99 11.88
C LEU A 268 14.35 10.45 11.94
N GLN A 269 15.23 9.67 11.31
CA GLN A 269 16.65 10.00 11.16
C GLN A 269 16.84 10.98 9.98
N PRO A 270 18.01 11.63 9.84
CA PRO A 270 18.31 12.40 8.65
C PRO A 270 18.21 11.54 7.38
N GLY A 271 17.57 12.06 6.35
CA GLY A 271 17.36 11.32 5.11
C GLY A 271 16.27 11.92 4.23
N ASN A 272 16.10 11.34 3.05
CA ASN A 272 14.98 11.64 2.16
C ASN A 272 13.84 10.66 2.43
N TYR A 273 12.62 11.18 2.52
CA TYR A 273 11.43 10.40 2.79
C TYR A 273 10.38 10.62 1.71
N LEU A 274 9.67 9.56 1.36
CA LEU A 274 8.48 9.60 0.52
C LEU A 274 7.30 9.06 1.33
N VAL A 275 6.22 9.84 1.34
CA VAL A 275 4.95 9.52 1.97
C VAL A 275 3.98 9.19 0.87
N TYR A 276 3.31 8.06 1.00
CA TYR A 276 2.32 7.55 0.07
C TYR A 276 0.96 7.47 0.77
N TYR A 277 -0.09 7.64 -0.02
CA TYR A 277 -1.45 7.30 0.36
C TYR A 277 -2.23 6.89 -0.89
N ARG A 278 -3.04 5.84 -0.78
CA ARG A 278 -3.91 5.36 -1.85
C ARG A 278 -5.35 5.18 -1.34
N LEU A 279 -6.30 5.38 -2.24
CA LEU A 279 -7.71 5.08 -2.03
C LEU A 279 -8.16 4.00 -3.01
N ASP A 280 -9.16 3.23 -2.60
CA ASP A 280 -9.93 2.34 -3.47
C ASP A 280 -11.17 3.05 -4.04
N ASP A 281 -12.22 2.30 -4.37
CA ASP A 281 -13.27 2.71 -5.30
C ASP A 281 -14.58 3.21 -4.66
N SER A 282 -14.78 3.15 -3.33
CA SER A 282 -16.15 3.27 -2.81
C SER A 282 -16.39 4.03 -1.52
N HIS A 283 -15.38 4.54 -0.81
CA HIS A 283 -15.59 5.19 0.50
C HIS A 283 -14.62 6.34 0.79
N SER A 284 -14.83 7.44 0.07
CA SER A 284 -13.96 8.63 0.12
C SER A 284 -14.72 9.90 0.51
N PRO A 285 -14.01 11.05 0.67
CA PRO A 285 -14.65 12.35 0.90
C PRO A 285 -15.64 12.80 -0.19
N ASP A 286 -15.62 12.19 -1.38
CA ASP A 286 -16.56 12.48 -2.47
C ASP A 286 -17.93 11.86 -2.21
N GLU A 287 -17.94 10.58 -1.82
CA GLU A 287 -19.15 9.85 -1.52
C GLU A 287 -18.90 8.79 -0.44
N TRP A 288 -19.31 9.10 0.79
CA TRP A 288 -19.30 8.13 1.88
C TRP A 288 -20.41 7.09 1.68
N ASN A 289 -20.03 5.84 1.40
CA ASN A 289 -20.99 4.72 1.29
C ASN A 289 -21.49 4.21 2.66
N ALA A 290 -20.89 4.69 3.74
CA ALA A 290 -21.22 4.39 5.13
C ALA A 290 -20.98 5.62 6.02
N ASN A 291 -21.32 5.59 7.31
CA ASN A 291 -21.07 6.74 8.18
C ASN A 291 -19.57 7.13 8.15
N PRO A 292 -19.25 8.42 7.91
CA PRO A 292 -17.87 8.88 7.75
C PRO A 292 -17.09 8.77 9.06
N PRO A 293 -15.74 8.78 9.02
CA PRO A 293 -14.93 8.97 10.23
C PRO A 293 -15.31 10.29 10.93
N TYR A 294 -14.97 10.41 12.22
CA TYR A 294 -15.21 11.65 12.95
C TYR A 294 -14.40 12.85 12.41
N ASP A 295 -13.32 12.59 11.69
CA ASP A 295 -12.48 13.62 11.09
C ASP A 295 -12.36 13.43 9.56
N PRO A 296 -13.43 13.66 8.81
CA PRO A 296 -13.49 13.36 7.37
C PRO A 296 -12.54 14.24 6.54
N TYR A 297 -12.20 15.43 7.03
CA TYR A 297 -11.25 16.32 6.35
C TYR A 297 -9.79 15.89 6.47
N PHE A 298 -9.50 14.90 7.31
CA PHE A 298 -8.19 14.30 7.46
C PHE A 298 -8.09 12.87 6.91
N TRP A 299 -9.12 12.38 6.19
CA TRP A 299 -9.00 11.15 5.39
C TRP A 299 -7.79 11.25 4.47
N GLY A 300 -6.84 10.33 4.65
CA GLY A 300 -5.47 10.49 4.18
C GLY A 300 -4.43 10.41 5.29
N ILE A 301 -3.27 11.02 5.05
CA ILE A 301 -2.13 11.04 5.96
C ILE A 301 -1.56 12.44 6.11
N SER A 302 -1.30 12.82 7.35
CA SER A 302 -0.63 14.07 7.73
C SER A 302 0.52 13.76 8.68
N ILE A 303 1.66 14.41 8.45
CA ILE A 303 2.84 14.30 9.33
C ILE A 303 3.05 15.65 9.97
N PHE A 304 2.91 15.71 11.29
CA PHE A 304 3.13 16.91 12.08
C PHE A 304 4.44 16.83 12.85
N PRO A 305 5.06 17.97 13.18
CA PRO A 305 6.04 17.98 14.27
C PRO A 305 5.42 17.51 15.58
N ALA A 306 6.11 16.64 16.32
CA ALA A 306 5.65 16.22 17.66
C ALA A 306 5.99 17.25 18.75
N GLU A 307 6.87 18.21 18.46
CA GLU A 307 7.39 19.20 19.41
C GLU A 307 6.87 20.61 19.05
N LYS A 308 6.56 21.42 20.07
CA LYS A 308 5.92 22.73 19.88
C LYS A 308 6.86 23.78 19.27
N ASP A 309 8.15 23.67 19.57
CA ASP A 309 9.25 24.56 19.16
C ASP A 309 10.04 23.98 17.97
N PHE A 310 9.38 23.16 17.15
CA PHE A 310 9.98 22.52 15.99
C PHE A 310 10.57 23.53 14.99
N ASN A 311 11.85 23.31 14.65
CA ASN A 311 12.54 24.13 13.67
C ASN A 311 12.27 23.62 12.24
N TYR A 312 11.32 24.23 11.53
CA TYR A 312 11.02 23.89 10.14
C TYR A 312 12.20 24.05 9.16
N GLY A 313 13.27 24.79 9.53
CA GLY A 313 14.49 24.91 8.72
C GLY A 313 15.26 23.60 8.53
N ILE A 314 14.96 22.55 9.32
CA ILE A 314 15.54 21.21 9.13
C ILE A 314 14.80 20.38 8.08
N VAL A 315 13.67 20.85 7.58
CA VAL A 315 12.83 20.18 6.58
C VAL A 315 13.01 20.88 5.23
N LYS A 316 13.28 20.11 4.18
CA LYS A 316 13.29 20.60 2.80
C LYS A 316 12.29 19.80 1.98
N LYS A 317 11.70 20.42 0.96
CA LYS A 317 10.89 19.69 -0.02
C LYS A 317 11.80 18.72 -0.78
N TYR A 318 11.40 17.45 -0.84
CA TYR A 318 12.09 16.44 -1.64
C TYR A 318 11.21 16.09 -2.83
N ARG A 319 11.84 16.01 -4.00
CA ARG A 319 11.21 15.45 -5.19
C ARG A 319 12.14 14.36 -5.69
N GLU A 320 11.64 13.14 -5.70
CA GLU A 320 12.36 12.03 -6.31
C GLU A 320 12.63 12.36 -7.78
N THR A 321 13.89 12.24 -8.17
CA THR A 321 14.27 12.37 -9.57
C THR A 321 13.95 11.05 -10.26
N ILE A 322 13.11 11.10 -11.30
CA ILE A 322 12.88 9.93 -12.16
C ILE A 322 14.19 9.62 -12.86
N LYS A 323 14.87 8.56 -12.41
CA LYS A 323 16.11 8.08 -13.00
C LYS A 323 15.76 7.15 -14.15
N LYS A 324 16.57 7.19 -15.21
CA LYS A 324 16.49 6.15 -16.23
C LYS A 324 16.91 4.83 -15.60
N PRO A 325 16.19 3.73 -15.85
CA PRO A 325 16.65 2.43 -15.41
C PRO A 325 17.98 2.09 -16.09
N ILE A 326 18.87 1.41 -15.37
CA ILE A 326 20.04 0.73 -15.93
C ILE A 326 19.53 -0.32 -16.91
N VAL A 327 18.56 -1.12 -16.49
CA VAL A 327 17.90 -2.13 -17.31
C VAL A 327 16.41 -2.10 -17.02
N SER A 328 15.59 -2.22 -18.07
CA SER A 328 14.13 -2.30 -17.97
C SER A 328 13.64 -3.45 -18.83
N ILE A 329 13.05 -4.45 -18.19
CA ILE A 329 12.30 -5.53 -18.82
C ILE A 329 10.88 -5.38 -18.30
N THR A 330 10.07 -4.54 -18.93
CA THR A 330 8.69 -4.29 -18.53
C THR A 330 7.75 -4.51 -19.71
N ARG A 331 6.43 -4.49 -19.47
CA ARG A 331 5.41 -4.85 -20.47
C ARG A 331 5.57 -6.27 -20.98
N VAL A 332 5.85 -7.21 -20.08
CA VAL A 332 6.06 -8.60 -20.44
C VAL A 332 4.70 -9.30 -20.59
N GLY A 333 4.44 -9.89 -21.77
CA GLY A 333 3.23 -10.67 -22.06
C GLY A 333 3.35 -12.14 -21.63
N ASP A 334 2.35 -12.97 -21.92
CA ASP A 334 2.30 -14.38 -21.49
C ASP A 334 3.45 -15.23 -22.07
N TYR A 335 3.82 -16.28 -21.33
CA TYR A 335 4.84 -17.28 -21.69
C TYR A 335 6.18 -16.68 -22.15
N ALA A 336 6.52 -15.51 -21.64
CA ALA A 336 7.71 -14.80 -22.06
C ALA A 336 8.84 -15.05 -21.08
N TYR A 337 10.04 -15.28 -21.63
CA TYR A 337 11.30 -15.17 -20.91
C TYR A 337 12.13 -14.07 -21.55
N ARG A 338 12.66 -13.17 -20.72
CA ARG A 338 13.45 -12.02 -21.13
C ARG A 338 14.67 -11.89 -20.24
N GLU A 339 15.76 -11.44 -20.84
CA GLU A 339 16.99 -11.16 -20.11
C GLU A 339 17.65 -9.88 -20.63
N ALA A 340 18.43 -9.25 -19.76
CA ALA A 340 19.29 -8.13 -20.10
C ALA A 340 20.52 -8.11 -19.20
N PHE A 341 21.52 -7.32 -19.59
CA PHE A 341 22.85 -7.40 -19.04
C PHE A 341 23.30 -6.06 -18.48
N PHE A 342 24.02 -6.09 -17.36
CA PHE A 342 24.62 -4.90 -16.77
C PHE A 342 25.96 -5.24 -16.11
N GLU A 343 26.81 -4.23 -16.00
CA GLU A 343 28.14 -4.30 -15.38
C GLU A 343 28.16 -3.42 -14.14
N VAL A 344 28.70 -3.96 -13.05
CA VAL A 344 29.01 -3.27 -11.80
C VAL A 344 30.53 -3.12 -11.73
N LYS A 345 31.02 -1.88 -11.72
CA LYS A 345 32.45 -1.55 -11.75
C LYS A 345 33.09 -1.55 -10.36
N GLU A 346 32.30 -1.18 -9.37
CA GLU A 346 32.65 -1.02 -7.95
C GLU A 346 31.44 -1.45 -7.12
N ASN A 347 31.64 -1.84 -5.85
CA ASN A 347 30.52 -2.15 -4.95
C ASN A 347 29.44 -1.06 -5.06
N ALA A 348 28.22 -1.48 -5.43
CA ALA A 348 27.14 -0.58 -5.76
C ALA A 348 25.81 -1.07 -5.20
N LYS A 349 25.00 -0.11 -4.75
CA LYS A 349 23.60 -0.32 -4.39
C LYS A 349 22.71 -0.09 -5.60
N ILE A 350 21.84 -1.05 -5.85
CA ILE A 350 20.90 -1.05 -6.98
C ILE A 350 19.49 -1.20 -6.42
N ARG A 351 18.59 -0.31 -6.80
CA ARG A 351 17.17 -0.49 -6.54
C ARG A 351 16.60 -1.46 -7.56
N VAL A 352 15.95 -2.50 -7.09
CA VAL A 352 15.15 -3.43 -7.89
C VAL A 352 13.69 -3.08 -7.70
N HIS A 353 13.00 -2.77 -8.79
CA HIS A 353 11.55 -2.63 -8.83
C HIS A 353 11.03 -3.76 -9.72
N ALA A 354 10.35 -4.74 -9.14
CA ALA A 354 9.88 -5.94 -9.84
C ALA A 354 8.42 -6.21 -9.49
N LEU A 355 7.57 -6.32 -10.51
CA LEU A 355 6.13 -6.47 -10.40
C LEU A 355 5.72 -7.74 -11.14
N GLY A 356 5.03 -8.66 -10.48
CA GLY A 356 4.65 -9.97 -11.04
C GLY A 356 3.50 -10.65 -10.30
N GLU A 357 3.18 -11.88 -10.69
CA GLU A 357 2.09 -12.69 -10.15
C GLU A 357 2.63 -13.69 -9.13
N GLY A 358 1.98 -13.80 -7.98
CA GLY A 358 2.26 -14.84 -7.00
C GLY A 358 1.05 -15.15 -6.13
N ARG A 359 0.99 -16.37 -5.61
CA ARG A 359 -0.08 -16.85 -4.72
C ARG A 359 0.44 -17.97 -3.83
N ASP A 360 -0.13 -18.09 -2.63
CA ASP A 360 0.09 -19.22 -1.72
C ASP A 360 1.58 -19.48 -1.38
N GLY A 361 2.39 -18.41 -1.33
CA GLY A 361 3.82 -18.48 -1.02
C GLY A 361 4.72 -18.69 -2.24
N GLU A 362 4.16 -18.77 -3.44
CA GLU A 362 4.91 -19.00 -4.68
C GLU A 362 4.76 -17.83 -5.67
N MET A 363 5.79 -17.64 -6.50
CA MET A 363 5.80 -16.66 -7.59
C MET A 363 5.65 -17.39 -8.93
N PHE A 364 4.79 -16.89 -9.80
CA PHE A 364 4.56 -17.38 -11.16
C PHE A 364 5.28 -16.48 -12.17
N ASP A 365 5.02 -15.17 -12.10
CA ASP A 365 5.73 -14.16 -12.89
C ASP A 365 6.72 -13.44 -11.99
N TYR A 366 8.01 -13.49 -12.30
CA TYR A 366 9.03 -12.92 -11.43
C TYR A 366 10.36 -12.70 -12.12
N GLY A 367 11.18 -11.86 -11.47
CA GLY A 367 12.57 -11.61 -11.87
C GLY A 367 13.61 -12.18 -10.91
N TRP A 368 14.81 -12.39 -11.43
CA TRP A 368 16.00 -12.74 -10.65
C TRP A 368 17.27 -12.21 -11.30
N ILE A 369 18.37 -12.19 -10.57
CA ILE A 369 19.67 -11.70 -11.03
C ILE A 369 20.70 -12.79 -10.79
N THR A 370 21.48 -13.13 -11.82
CA THR A 370 22.61 -14.04 -11.73
C THR A 370 23.93 -13.31 -11.97
N ASN A 371 24.97 -13.74 -11.28
CA ASN A 371 26.34 -13.38 -11.65
C ASN A 371 26.68 -14.07 -12.98
N ALA A 372 27.11 -13.30 -13.98
CA ALA A 372 27.33 -13.80 -15.33
C ALA A 372 28.54 -14.75 -15.45
N GLU A 373 29.49 -14.65 -14.52
CA GLU A 373 30.73 -15.43 -14.44
C GLU A 373 30.42 -16.83 -13.88
N ASN A 374 29.89 -16.92 -12.66
CA ASN A 374 29.69 -18.19 -11.96
C ASN A 374 28.25 -18.73 -12.05
N GLY A 375 27.28 -17.95 -12.56
CA GLY A 375 25.87 -18.39 -12.64
C GLY A 375 25.12 -18.37 -11.32
N GLU A 376 25.75 -17.89 -10.24
CA GLU A 376 25.13 -17.79 -8.93
C GLU A 376 23.96 -16.80 -8.95
N THR A 377 22.80 -17.24 -8.48
CA THR A 377 21.66 -16.34 -8.23
C THR A 377 21.98 -15.45 -7.03
N VAL A 378 22.27 -14.18 -7.30
CA VAL A 378 22.61 -13.19 -6.26
C VAL A 378 21.38 -12.50 -5.71
N TRP A 379 20.24 -12.56 -6.42
CA TRP A 379 18.95 -12.07 -5.96
C TRP A 379 17.81 -12.76 -6.73
N LYS A 380 16.67 -12.97 -6.08
CA LYS A 380 15.43 -13.52 -6.67
C LYS A 380 14.23 -12.90 -5.99
N MET A 381 13.21 -12.51 -6.77
CA MET A 381 11.91 -12.10 -6.24
C MET A 381 11.20 -13.32 -5.65
N ARG A 382 10.97 -13.31 -4.34
CA ARG A 382 10.27 -14.36 -3.61
C ARG A 382 8.97 -13.80 -3.04
N TYR A 383 7.94 -14.64 -2.94
CA TYR A 383 6.61 -14.19 -2.53
C TYR A 383 6.64 -13.50 -1.16
N GLU A 384 7.38 -14.07 -0.20
CA GLU A 384 7.54 -13.56 1.16
C GLU A 384 8.22 -12.19 1.25
N ASP A 385 8.98 -11.79 0.22
CA ASP A 385 9.66 -10.50 0.15
C ASP A 385 8.85 -9.45 -0.63
N THR A 386 7.63 -9.79 -1.05
CA THR A 386 6.76 -8.90 -1.85
C THR A 386 5.58 -8.38 -1.07
N GLU A 387 5.02 -7.27 -1.53
CA GLU A 387 3.75 -6.72 -1.08
C GLU A 387 2.68 -6.77 -2.15
N HIS A 388 1.42 -6.58 -1.76
CA HIS A 388 0.31 -6.48 -2.71
C HIS A 388 0.47 -5.24 -3.57
N ALA A 389 0.35 -5.41 -4.89
CA ALA A 389 0.62 -4.36 -5.86
C ALA A 389 -0.65 -3.74 -6.46
N GLY A 390 -1.78 -3.84 -5.77
CA GLY A 390 -3.07 -3.33 -6.26
C GLY A 390 -3.82 -4.32 -7.17
N GLY A 391 -5.09 -4.03 -7.44
CA GLY A 391 -5.97 -4.93 -8.19
C GLY A 391 -6.12 -6.29 -7.51
N ALA A 392 -5.97 -7.37 -8.28
CA ALA A 392 -6.10 -8.74 -7.78
C ALA A 392 -5.07 -9.06 -6.68
N SER A 393 -5.44 -9.91 -5.70
CA SER A 393 -4.56 -10.27 -4.56
C SER A 393 -3.23 -10.92 -4.96
N LYS A 394 -3.19 -11.50 -6.17
CA LYS A 394 -2.03 -12.16 -6.76
C LYS A 394 -1.00 -11.20 -7.37
N ASN A 395 -1.31 -9.91 -7.50
CA ASN A 395 -0.37 -8.89 -7.94
C ASN A 395 0.64 -8.60 -6.84
N ARG A 396 1.92 -8.85 -7.10
CA ARG A 396 3.02 -8.77 -6.13
C ARG A 396 4.08 -7.78 -6.60
N LEU A 397 4.55 -6.94 -5.69
CA LEU A 397 5.60 -5.95 -5.92
C LEU A 397 6.76 -6.21 -4.97
N PHE A 398 7.98 -6.24 -5.52
CA PHE A 398 9.22 -5.99 -4.79
C PHE A 398 9.74 -4.60 -5.19
N ASP A 399 9.98 -3.74 -4.21
CA ASP A 399 10.66 -2.46 -4.42
C ASP A 399 11.69 -2.23 -3.30
N GLY A 400 12.93 -2.61 -3.57
CA GLY A 400 13.99 -2.67 -2.56
C GLY A 400 15.37 -2.39 -3.13
N VAL A 401 16.35 -2.22 -2.24
CA VAL A 401 17.76 -1.99 -2.62
C VAL A 401 18.60 -3.22 -2.28
N ILE A 402 19.38 -3.67 -3.25
CA ILE A 402 20.38 -4.74 -3.10
C ILE A 402 21.78 -4.18 -3.25
N GLU A 403 22.77 -4.88 -2.71
CA GLU A 403 24.19 -4.54 -2.88
C GLU A 403 24.87 -5.64 -3.71
N LEU A 404 25.55 -5.22 -4.78
CA LEU A 404 26.29 -6.12 -5.66
C LEU A 404 27.78 -5.74 -5.69
N PRO A 405 28.70 -6.73 -5.59
CA PRO A 405 30.12 -6.48 -5.82
C PRO A 405 30.42 -6.19 -7.31
N PRO A 406 31.66 -5.77 -7.65
CA PRO A 406 32.09 -5.66 -9.03
C PRO A 406 31.89 -6.98 -9.78
N GLY A 407 31.35 -6.89 -10.99
CA GLY A 407 31.04 -8.05 -11.80
C GLY A 407 30.16 -7.74 -13.00
N ASP A 408 30.03 -8.74 -13.86
CA ASP A 408 29.05 -8.75 -14.94
C ASP A 408 27.83 -9.56 -14.47
N TYR A 409 26.63 -9.05 -14.74
CA TYR A 409 25.37 -9.64 -14.25
C TYR A 409 24.34 -9.80 -15.37
N VAL A 410 23.46 -10.77 -15.18
CA VAL A 410 22.28 -10.98 -16.02
C VAL A 410 21.04 -10.80 -15.13
N VAL A 411 20.13 -9.92 -15.56
CA VAL A 411 18.79 -9.85 -14.99
C VAL A 411 17.83 -10.60 -15.89
N HIS A 412 16.98 -11.38 -15.26
CA HIS A 412 16.04 -12.28 -15.89
C HIS A 412 14.62 -11.89 -15.44
N TYR A 413 13.65 -12.11 -16.30
CA TYR A 413 12.24 -12.03 -15.97
C TYR A 413 11.44 -13.04 -16.78
N GLN A 414 10.42 -13.62 -16.18
CA GLN A 414 9.54 -14.58 -16.84
C GLN A 414 8.08 -14.41 -16.43
N THR A 415 7.18 -14.91 -17.28
CA THR A 415 5.73 -14.92 -17.07
C THR A 415 5.10 -16.28 -17.41
N ASP A 416 3.94 -16.56 -16.82
CA ASP A 416 3.08 -17.69 -17.15
C ASP A 416 1.96 -17.33 -18.14
N ASP A 417 0.82 -18.02 -18.10
CA ASP A 417 -0.18 -18.08 -19.18
C ASP A 417 -1.43 -17.23 -19.03
N SER A 418 -1.62 -16.51 -17.92
CA SER A 418 -2.96 -16.00 -17.62
C SER A 418 -3.06 -14.61 -17.01
N HIS A 419 -1.96 -13.95 -16.67
CA HIS A 419 -2.00 -12.64 -16.03
C HIS A 419 -0.78 -11.78 -16.37
N SER A 420 -0.78 -11.25 -17.59
CA SER A 420 0.35 -10.46 -18.08
C SER A 420 -0.08 -9.09 -18.60
N TYR A 421 0.91 -8.30 -19.01
CA TYR A 421 0.69 -6.94 -19.50
C TYR A 421 -0.32 -6.86 -20.66
N GLU A 422 -0.34 -7.87 -21.53
CA GLU A 422 -1.19 -7.88 -22.73
C GLU A 422 -2.61 -8.36 -22.43
N GLU A 423 -2.79 -9.24 -21.44
CA GLU A 423 -4.07 -9.85 -21.09
C GLU A 423 -4.18 -10.17 -19.59
N TRP A 424 -5.08 -9.47 -18.90
CA TRP A 424 -5.33 -9.65 -17.47
C TRP A 424 -6.57 -10.51 -17.23
N ASN A 425 -6.44 -11.71 -16.65
CA ASN A 425 -7.59 -12.51 -16.23
C ASN A 425 -8.31 -12.00 -14.95
N SER A 426 -7.80 -10.92 -14.34
CA SER A 426 -8.37 -10.28 -13.14
C SER A 426 -7.96 -8.80 -13.11
N ALA A 427 -8.33 -8.07 -12.06
CA ALA A 427 -7.97 -6.65 -11.95
C ALA A 427 -6.44 -6.46 -12.02
N PRO A 428 -5.93 -5.62 -12.93
CA PRO A 428 -4.49 -5.42 -13.13
C PRO A 428 -3.85 -4.75 -11.91
N PRO A 429 -2.51 -4.84 -11.76
CA PRO A 429 -1.80 -4.11 -10.71
C PRO A 429 -1.93 -2.60 -10.91
N ASP A 430 -1.47 -1.88 -9.90
CA ASP A 430 -1.53 -0.43 -9.80
C ASP A 430 -0.80 0.27 -10.96
N ASP A 431 0.34 -0.28 -11.41
CA ASP A 431 1.18 0.23 -12.50
C ASP A 431 1.43 -0.88 -13.54
N PRO A 432 0.43 -1.25 -14.38
CA PRO A 432 0.51 -2.43 -15.25
C PRO A 432 1.64 -2.35 -16.28
N GLU A 433 2.00 -1.14 -16.70
CA GLU A 433 3.11 -0.86 -17.62
C GLU A 433 4.49 -1.28 -17.06
N GLU A 434 4.60 -1.49 -15.74
CA GLU A 434 5.80 -1.92 -15.04
C GLU A 434 5.83 -3.45 -14.81
N TRP A 435 4.85 -4.22 -15.30
CA TRP A 435 4.85 -5.69 -15.20
C TRP A 435 6.13 -6.26 -15.80
N GLY A 436 6.99 -6.83 -14.95
CA GLY A 436 8.40 -6.98 -15.26
C GLY A 436 9.36 -6.61 -14.13
N ILE A 437 10.59 -6.28 -14.51
CA ILE A 437 11.67 -5.86 -13.62
C ILE A 437 12.45 -4.68 -14.21
N ALA A 438 12.68 -3.68 -13.39
CA ALA A 438 13.52 -2.53 -13.68
C ALA A 438 14.57 -2.32 -12.58
N LEU A 439 15.81 -2.10 -13.01
CA LEU A 439 16.95 -1.85 -12.14
C LEU A 439 17.33 -0.38 -12.22
N TYR A 440 17.41 0.30 -11.08
CA TYR A 440 17.76 1.71 -11.00
C TYR A 440 19.04 1.90 -10.18
N PRO A 441 19.94 2.82 -10.58
CA PRO A 441 21.07 3.14 -9.75
C PRO A 441 20.59 3.93 -8.54
N VAL A 442 21.12 3.63 -7.36
CA VAL A 442 21.02 4.58 -6.23
C VAL A 442 21.89 5.79 -6.55
N ALA A 443 21.45 7.00 -6.21
CA ALA A 443 22.06 8.25 -6.70
C ALA A 443 23.58 8.35 -6.46
N ALA A 444 24.09 7.80 -5.35
CA ALA A 444 25.52 7.79 -5.04
C ALA A 444 26.34 6.85 -5.95
N ASP A 445 25.71 5.88 -6.60
CA ASP A 445 26.36 4.78 -7.32
C ASP A 445 26.07 4.81 -8.83
N GLU A 446 25.48 5.89 -9.35
CA GLU A 446 25.09 6.03 -10.77
C GLU A 446 26.24 5.80 -11.75
N ASN A 447 27.48 6.18 -11.38
CA ASN A 447 28.66 5.98 -12.23
C ASN A 447 29.28 4.59 -12.12
N LYS A 448 28.85 3.79 -11.13
CA LYS A 448 29.38 2.45 -10.84
C LYS A 448 28.67 1.36 -11.62
N VAL A 449 27.48 1.61 -12.16
CA VAL A 449 26.67 0.61 -12.85
C VAL A 449 26.32 1.06 -14.26
N THR A 450 26.37 0.15 -15.22
CA THR A 450 26.00 0.48 -16.61
C THR A 450 25.30 -0.70 -17.28
N ALA A 451 24.30 -0.40 -18.12
CA ALA A 451 23.74 -1.36 -19.04
C ALA A 451 24.81 -1.79 -20.06
N VAL A 452 24.76 -3.04 -20.51
CA VAL A 452 25.58 -3.51 -21.63
C VAL A 452 24.70 -4.21 -22.66
N ALA A 453 24.91 -3.89 -23.94
CA ALA A 453 24.01 -4.31 -25.03
C ALA A 453 23.97 -5.83 -25.25
N LYS A 454 25.03 -6.53 -24.84
CA LYS A 454 25.16 -7.99 -24.91
C LYS A 454 26.00 -8.44 -23.72
N ARG A 455 25.76 -9.67 -23.26
CA ARG A 455 26.63 -10.35 -22.30
C ARG A 455 28.07 -10.23 -22.80
N LYS A 456 29.00 -9.74 -21.97
CA LYS A 456 30.44 -9.84 -22.24
C LYS A 456 30.94 -11.29 -22.07
N VAL A 457 30.18 -12.27 -22.55
CA VAL A 457 30.75 -13.58 -22.86
C VAL A 457 31.47 -13.37 -24.17
N LYS A 458 32.80 -13.37 -24.16
CA LYS A 458 33.53 -13.50 -25.42
C LYS A 458 32.97 -14.76 -26.10
N HIS A 459 32.49 -14.67 -27.35
CA HIS A 459 31.94 -15.82 -28.07
C HIS A 459 32.88 -17.06 -28.07
N GLY A 460 34.18 -16.88 -27.75
CA GLY A 460 35.14 -17.95 -27.48
C GLY A 460 34.97 -18.73 -26.17
N ASN A 461 34.02 -18.36 -25.29
CA ASN A 461 33.85 -18.98 -23.98
C ASN A 461 32.74 -20.05 -23.96
N ILE A 462 31.98 -20.26 -25.04
CA ILE A 462 31.03 -21.39 -25.09
C ILE A 462 31.81 -22.64 -25.51
N ILE A 463 32.02 -23.56 -24.57
CA ILE A 463 32.72 -24.82 -24.79
C ILE A 463 31.83 -25.78 -25.60
N ALA A 464 30.56 -25.89 -25.20
CA ALA A 464 29.58 -26.72 -25.87
C ALA A 464 28.17 -26.19 -25.62
N LYS A 465 27.28 -26.40 -26.59
CA LYS A 465 25.87 -26.02 -26.50
C LYS A 465 25.06 -27.10 -27.20
N LEU A 466 24.23 -27.82 -26.44
CA LEU A 466 23.32 -28.86 -26.88
C LEU A 466 21.93 -28.45 -26.39
N VAL A 467 21.25 -27.57 -27.12
CA VAL A 467 19.94 -27.03 -26.71
C VAL A 467 18.92 -27.23 -27.82
N ARG A 468 17.66 -26.93 -27.52
CA ARG A 468 16.52 -27.18 -28.41
C ARG A 468 16.39 -28.66 -28.73
N VAL A 469 16.66 -29.48 -27.73
CA VAL A 469 16.63 -30.94 -27.83
C VAL A 469 15.18 -31.39 -27.95
N GLY A 470 14.86 -32.16 -29.00
CA GLY A 470 13.54 -32.72 -29.26
C GLY A 470 13.33 -34.08 -28.59
N ASP A 471 12.22 -34.76 -28.92
CA ASP A 471 11.88 -36.07 -28.34
C ASP A 471 12.90 -37.15 -28.76
N ASP A 472 13.20 -38.08 -27.86
CA ASP A 472 14.08 -39.24 -28.06
C ASP A 472 15.50 -38.90 -28.59
N GLU A 473 15.99 -37.69 -28.31
CA GLU A 473 17.28 -37.24 -28.81
C GLU A 473 18.42 -37.55 -27.83
N HIS A 474 19.54 -38.06 -28.36
CA HIS A 474 20.80 -38.16 -27.62
C HIS A 474 21.89 -37.35 -28.30
N LEU A 475 22.01 -36.10 -27.89
CA LEU A 475 23.04 -35.19 -28.40
C LEU A 475 24.35 -35.35 -27.62
N LYS A 476 25.47 -35.23 -28.33
CA LYS A 476 26.80 -35.26 -27.72
C LYS A 476 27.79 -34.37 -28.46
N LYS A 477 28.68 -33.74 -27.70
CA LYS A 477 29.77 -32.92 -28.26
C LYS A 477 31.06 -33.14 -27.48
N GLN A 478 32.13 -33.43 -28.20
CA GLN A 478 33.47 -33.56 -27.61
C GLN A 478 34.16 -32.20 -27.56
N PHE A 479 34.90 -31.94 -26.49
CA PHE A 479 35.71 -30.74 -26.31
C PHE A 479 37.03 -31.09 -25.61
N THR A 480 38.05 -30.24 -25.77
CA THR A 480 39.36 -30.43 -25.13
C THR A 480 39.72 -29.17 -24.36
N LEU A 481 40.24 -29.36 -23.15
CA LEU A 481 40.78 -28.31 -22.29
C LEU A 481 42.30 -28.48 -22.23
N THR A 482 43.05 -27.41 -22.46
CA THR A 482 44.51 -27.40 -22.41
C THR A 482 45.06 -27.02 -21.04
N GLU A 483 44.20 -26.49 -20.18
CA GLU A 483 44.50 -26.00 -18.84
C GLU A 483 43.33 -26.31 -17.90
N THR A 484 43.59 -26.35 -16.60
CA THR A 484 42.53 -26.47 -15.59
C THR A 484 41.56 -25.30 -15.77
N THR A 485 40.29 -25.61 -16.00
CA THR A 485 39.29 -24.63 -16.44
C THR A 485 38.04 -24.72 -15.56
N LYS A 486 37.58 -23.58 -15.04
CA LYS A 486 36.25 -23.46 -14.42
C LYS A 486 35.19 -23.39 -15.52
N ILE A 487 34.14 -24.19 -15.36
CA ILE A 487 33.06 -24.33 -16.33
C ILE A 487 31.73 -24.11 -15.63
N ARG A 488 30.97 -23.11 -16.07
CA ARG A 488 29.55 -22.98 -15.73
C ARG A 488 28.72 -23.92 -16.62
N ILE A 489 27.81 -24.64 -16.00
CA ILE A 489 26.88 -25.56 -16.62
C ILE A 489 25.48 -25.00 -16.39
N TYR A 490 24.79 -24.65 -17.47
CA TYR A 490 23.39 -24.31 -17.47
C TYR A 490 22.63 -25.41 -18.21
N ALA A 491 21.74 -26.12 -17.52
CA ALA A 491 20.93 -27.17 -18.12
C ALA A 491 19.49 -27.13 -17.62
N LEU A 492 18.55 -27.34 -18.55
CA LEU A 492 17.15 -27.61 -18.25
C LEU A 492 16.83 -29.03 -18.65
N GLY A 493 15.86 -29.67 -18.00
CA GLY A 493 15.37 -30.99 -18.37
C GLY A 493 14.18 -31.42 -17.52
N GLU A 494 13.54 -32.52 -17.89
CA GLU A 494 12.38 -33.10 -17.22
C GLU A 494 12.85 -34.01 -16.09
N GLY A 495 12.22 -33.91 -14.93
CA GLY A 495 12.44 -34.82 -13.82
C GLY A 495 11.22 -34.90 -12.91
N ASP A 496 10.95 -36.09 -12.40
CA ASP A 496 9.87 -36.33 -11.45
C ASP A 496 10.25 -37.40 -10.42
N SER A 497 9.63 -37.34 -9.23
CA SER A 497 9.73 -38.35 -8.18
C SER A 497 11.17 -38.67 -7.76
N GLY A 498 12.06 -37.66 -7.84
CA GLY A 498 13.47 -37.81 -7.48
C GLY A 498 14.39 -38.24 -8.63
N GLU A 499 13.83 -38.49 -9.82
CA GLU A 499 14.55 -38.94 -11.00
C GLU A 499 14.56 -37.87 -12.10
N MET A 500 15.51 -37.99 -13.04
CA MET A 500 15.60 -37.15 -14.24
C MET A 500 15.31 -38.00 -15.47
N TYR A 501 14.48 -37.50 -16.37
CA TYR A 501 14.14 -38.10 -17.66
C TYR A 501 14.95 -37.44 -18.78
N ASP A 502 14.88 -36.10 -18.86
CA ASP A 502 15.75 -35.33 -19.75
C ASP A 502 16.88 -34.70 -18.94
N TYR A 503 18.13 -34.98 -19.30
CA TYR A 503 19.26 -34.47 -18.53
C TYR A 503 20.59 -34.51 -19.27
N GLY A 504 21.51 -33.66 -18.82
CA GLY A 504 22.89 -33.62 -19.27
C GLY A 504 23.89 -34.31 -18.34
N TRP A 505 25.00 -34.77 -18.91
CA TRP A 505 26.19 -35.19 -18.16
C TRP A 505 27.48 -34.90 -18.94
N ILE A 506 28.61 -34.89 -18.22
CA ILE A 506 29.95 -34.72 -18.78
C ILE A 506 30.77 -35.94 -18.41
N GLU A 507 31.43 -36.54 -19.38
CA GLU A 507 32.38 -37.63 -19.19
C GLU A 507 33.80 -37.24 -19.68
N SER A 508 34.83 -37.69 -18.98
CA SER A 508 36.19 -37.69 -19.52
C SER A 508 36.33 -38.82 -20.55
N VAL A 509 37.02 -38.57 -21.66
CA VAL A 509 37.26 -39.56 -22.71
C VAL A 509 38.34 -40.56 -22.29
N LYS A 510 39.35 -40.12 -21.53
CA LYS A 510 40.39 -40.98 -20.95
C LYS A 510 40.80 -40.46 -19.56
N PRO A 511 40.64 -41.25 -18.48
CA PRO A 511 39.85 -42.49 -18.41
C PRO A 511 38.36 -42.20 -18.67
N HIS A 512 37.58 -43.21 -19.08
CA HIS A 512 36.13 -43.06 -19.21
C HIS A 512 35.50 -42.92 -17.82
N ARG A 513 35.09 -41.70 -17.45
CA ARG A 513 34.47 -41.39 -16.15
C ARG A 513 33.49 -40.25 -16.29
N ILE A 514 32.28 -40.41 -15.75
CA ILE A 514 31.33 -39.29 -15.59
C ILE A 514 31.88 -38.37 -14.49
N VAL A 515 32.21 -37.14 -14.88
CA VAL A 515 32.76 -36.10 -13.97
C VAL A 515 31.67 -35.17 -13.45
N TRP A 516 30.54 -35.08 -14.13
CA TRP A 516 29.35 -34.35 -13.68
C TRP A 516 28.08 -34.94 -14.32
N ARG A 517 26.96 -34.92 -13.61
CA ARG A 517 25.64 -35.34 -14.10
C ARG A 517 24.55 -34.52 -13.41
N MET A 518 23.58 -34.03 -14.18
CA MET A 518 22.37 -33.40 -13.65
C MET A 518 21.53 -34.45 -12.91
N ARG A 519 21.11 -34.12 -11.69
CA ARG A 519 20.33 -35.00 -10.80
C ARG A 519 19.20 -34.19 -10.19
N TYR A 520 18.00 -34.76 -10.09
CA TYR A 520 16.80 -34.08 -9.60
C TYR A 520 17.05 -33.31 -8.30
N ARG A 521 17.68 -33.94 -7.31
CA ARG A 521 18.00 -33.35 -5.99
C ARG A 521 18.93 -32.12 -6.03
N ASN A 522 19.62 -31.88 -7.16
CA ASN A 522 20.51 -30.76 -7.37
C ASN A 522 19.92 -29.75 -8.38
N THR A 523 18.60 -29.79 -8.59
CA THR A 523 17.89 -28.92 -9.53
C THR A 523 16.83 -28.08 -8.83
N GLU A 524 16.51 -26.95 -9.42
CA GLU A 524 15.39 -26.10 -9.06
C GLU A 524 14.25 -26.25 -10.06
N HIS A 525 13.05 -25.80 -9.71
CA HIS A 525 11.92 -25.75 -10.64
C HIS A 525 12.20 -24.73 -11.74
N ALA A 526 12.05 -25.12 -13.00
CA ALA A 526 12.34 -24.30 -14.17
C ALA A 526 11.10 -23.61 -14.77
N GLY A 527 9.97 -23.69 -14.07
CA GLY A 527 8.72 -23.07 -14.50
C GLY A 527 7.78 -23.97 -15.29
N GLY A 528 6.55 -23.50 -15.48
CA GLY A 528 5.51 -24.30 -16.14
C GLY A 528 5.18 -25.55 -15.32
N ALA A 529 5.27 -26.72 -15.95
CA ALA A 529 5.03 -28.00 -15.29
C ALA A 529 6.02 -28.29 -14.16
N ARG A 530 5.56 -28.88 -13.05
CA ARG A 530 6.40 -29.24 -11.87
C ARG A 530 7.66 -30.03 -12.24
N LYS A 531 7.56 -30.82 -13.29
CA LYS A 531 8.61 -31.68 -13.80
C LYS A 531 9.73 -30.94 -14.53
N ASN A 532 9.56 -29.66 -14.84
CA ASN A 532 10.60 -28.83 -15.43
C ASN A 532 11.66 -28.50 -14.39
N ARG A 533 12.89 -28.94 -14.65
CA ARG A 533 14.03 -28.80 -13.75
C ARG A 533 15.13 -27.99 -14.41
N MET A 534 15.82 -27.19 -13.61
CA MET A 534 16.96 -26.39 -14.03
C MET A 534 18.13 -26.63 -13.08
N VAL A 535 19.35 -26.67 -13.63
CA VAL A 535 20.59 -26.55 -12.88
C VAL A 535 21.45 -25.46 -13.49
N ASP A 536 22.01 -24.61 -12.65
CA ASP A 536 23.02 -23.62 -13.00
C ASP A 536 24.15 -23.73 -11.98
N THR A 537 25.32 -24.22 -12.40
CA THR A 537 26.38 -24.57 -11.45
C THR A 537 27.77 -24.45 -12.07
N VAL A 538 28.81 -24.37 -11.25
CA VAL A 538 30.21 -24.33 -11.70
C VAL A 538 30.93 -25.60 -11.25
N ILE A 539 31.70 -26.17 -12.16
CA ILE A 539 32.68 -27.22 -11.87
C ILE A 539 34.07 -26.80 -12.34
N THR A 540 35.09 -27.44 -11.79
CA THR A 540 36.46 -27.32 -12.31
C THR A 540 36.82 -28.61 -13.03
N LEU A 541 37.28 -28.51 -14.27
CA LEU A 541 37.81 -29.64 -15.04
C LEU A 541 39.30 -29.45 -15.28
N GLU A 542 40.07 -30.51 -15.07
CA GLU A 542 41.49 -30.56 -15.39
C GLU A 542 41.72 -30.55 -16.92
N PRO A 543 42.96 -30.31 -17.39
CA PRO A 543 43.30 -30.50 -18.80
C PRO A 543 42.94 -31.90 -19.26
N GLY A 544 42.30 -32.00 -20.42
CA GLY A 544 41.86 -33.28 -20.94
C GLY A 544 40.81 -33.16 -22.03
N THR A 545 40.44 -34.31 -22.58
CA THR A 545 39.37 -34.42 -23.57
C THR A 545 38.11 -34.96 -22.89
N TYR A 546 37.01 -34.25 -23.08
CA TYR A 546 35.72 -34.52 -22.46
C TYR A 546 34.64 -34.62 -23.53
N ARG A 547 33.53 -35.25 -23.16
CA ARG A 547 32.30 -35.29 -23.94
C ARG A 547 31.14 -34.86 -23.07
N VAL A 548 30.42 -33.83 -23.52
CA VAL A 548 29.13 -33.48 -22.95
C VAL A 548 28.04 -34.24 -23.70
N HIS A 549 27.05 -34.70 -22.94
CA HIS A 549 25.87 -35.38 -23.42
C HIS A 549 24.64 -34.65 -22.93
N TYR A 550 23.57 -34.76 -23.70
CA TYR A 550 22.21 -34.49 -23.27
C TYR A 550 21.30 -35.52 -23.89
N GLN A 551 20.42 -36.10 -23.08
CA GLN A 551 19.43 -37.08 -23.51
C GLN A 551 18.03 -36.61 -23.10
N SER A 552 17.06 -36.80 -23.98
CA SER A 552 15.64 -36.61 -23.73
C SER A 552 14.85 -37.90 -23.96
N ASP A 553 13.66 -37.98 -23.37
CA ASP A 553 12.64 -39.00 -23.63
C ASP A 553 11.56 -38.53 -24.62
N ASP A 554 10.41 -39.23 -24.68
CA ASP A 554 9.44 -39.13 -25.77
C ASP A 554 8.31 -38.11 -25.55
N SER A 555 8.29 -37.38 -24.42
CA SER A 555 7.03 -36.76 -23.99
C SER A 555 7.08 -35.26 -23.62
N HIS A 556 8.23 -34.70 -23.28
CA HIS A 556 8.31 -33.29 -22.85
C HIS A 556 9.59 -32.59 -23.31
N SER A 557 9.65 -32.23 -24.59
CA SER A 557 10.85 -31.65 -25.20
C SER A 557 10.61 -30.38 -26.00
N PHE A 558 11.68 -29.79 -26.54
CA PHE A 558 11.60 -28.55 -27.29
C PHE A 558 10.66 -28.66 -28.50
N ARG A 559 9.59 -27.84 -28.48
CA ARG A 559 8.46 -27.79 -29.44
C ARG A 559 7.43 -28.92 -29.31
N HIS A 560 7.62 -29.86 -28.39
CA HIS A 560 6.75 -31.01 -28.17
C HIS A 560 6.50 -31.23 -26.67
N TRP A 561 5.79 -30.28 -26.06
CA TRP A 561 5.51 -30.29 -24.63
C TRP A 561 4.16 -30.97 -24.35
N ASN A 562 4.14 -32.09 -23.63
CA ASN A 562 2.88 -32.70 -23.15
C ASN A 562 2.22 -31.95 -21.97
N GLU A 563 2.88 -30.94 -21.43
CA GLU A 563 2.40 -30.09 -20.33
C GLU A 563 3.03 -28.68 -20.47
N LYS A 564 2.80 -27.76 -19.53
CA LYS A 564 3.35 -26.39 -19.66
C LYS A 564 4.89 -26.42 -19.76
N PRO A 565 5.49 -25.79 -20.79
CA PRO A 565 6.95 -25.81 -20.98
C PRO A 565 7.70 -25.08 -19.87
N PRO A 566 9.01 -25.32 -19.69
CA PRO A 566 9.85 -24.46 -18.87
C PRO A 566 9.88 -23.06 -19.48
N TYR A 567 10.11 -22.05 -18.63
CA TYR A 567 10.07 -20.68 -19.12
C TYR A 567 11.24 -20.36 -20.09
N ASP A 568 12.42 -20.99 -19.93
CA ASP A 568 13.52 -20.94 -20.91
C ASP A 568 13.55 -22.17 -21.84
N ALA A 569 12.41 -22.44 -22.49
CA ALA A 569 12.23 -23.56 -23.43
C ALA A 569 13.31 -23.64 -24.51
N VAL A 570 13.82 -22.51 -25.01
CA VAL A 570 14.86 -22.50 -26.06
C VAL A 570 16.22 -23.03 -25.59
N ASN A 571 16.44 -23.14 -24.28
CA ASN A 571 17.62 -23.74 -23.70
C ASN A 571 17.37 -25.14 -23.11
N TRP A 572 16.22 -25.78 -23.38
CA TRP A 572 16.02 -27.21 -23.09
C TRP A 572 17.18 -28.02 -23.66
N GLY A 573 17.99 -28.62 -22.78
CA GLY A 573 19.36 -28.97 -23.12
C GLY A 573 20.40 -28.58 -22.07
N ILE A 574 21.67 -28.55 -22.50
CA ILE A 574 22.84 -28.17 -21.71
C ILE A 574 23.77 -27.23 -22.47
N THR A 575 24.24 -26.18 -21.79
CA THR A 575 25.29 -25.28 -22.27
C THR A 575 26.44 -25.21 -21.27
N LEU A 576 27.67 -25.33 -21.79
CA LEU A 576 28.91 -25.23 -21.04
C LEU A 576 29.63 -23.93 -21.39
N TYR A 577 29.93 -23.12 -20.38
CA TYR A 577 30.66 -21.87 -20.51
C TYR A 577 32.01 -21.96 -19.79
N LYS A 578 33.10 -21.67 -20.49
CA LYS A 578 34.40 -21.34 -19.89
C LYS A 578 34.25 -20.06 -19.07
N ILE A 579 34.72 -20.12 -17.84
CA ILE A 579 34.88 -18.96 -16.96
C ILE A 579 36.31 -18.48 -17.09
N ASP A 580 36.52 -17.24 -17.54
CA ASP A 580 37.86 -16.63 -17.57
C ASP A 580 38.15 -16.06 -16.18
N GLU A 581 39.25 -16.48 -15.55
CA GLU A 581 39.75 -15.80 -14.34
C GLU A 581 40.33 -14.44 -14.77
N LYS A 582 39.85 -13.36 -14.15
CA LYS A 582 40.41 -12.01 -14.31
C LYS A 582 41.61 -11.77 -13.41
#